data_AF-A0A0Q9PCQ2-F1
#
_entry.id   AF-A0A0Q9PCQ2-F1
#
_cell.length_a   1.000
_cell.length_b   1.000
_cell.length_c   1.000
_cell.angle_alpha   90.00
_cell.angle_beta   90.00
_cell.angle_gamma   90.00
#
_symmetry.space_group_name_H-M   'P 1'
#
loop_
_entity.id
_entity.type
_entity.pdbx_description
1 polymer ?
#
loop_
_entity_poly.entity_id
_entity_poly.type
_entity_poly.pdbx_seq_one_letter_code
_entity_poly.pdbx_strand_id
1 'polypeptide(L)'
;MDDSSPPPTSPEQLPTTRLLKGRGAASNPEGRFESIRHQAEDDGWQSALLDEDAPRPRTEVTEERARSVISRNDSPDIAFSQAINPYRGCEHGMTYW
;
A
#
# COMPACT_ATOMS: atom_id res chain seq x y z
N MET A 1 -33.19 -39.54 13.62
CA MET A 1 -32.67 -39.42 12.23
C MET A 1 -32.66 -37.94 11.98
N ASP A 2 -31.67 -37.30 12.59
CA ASP A 2 -31.63 -35.86 12.78
C ASP A 2 -30.62 -35.34 11.79
N ASP A 3 -31.16 -34.86 10.68
CA ASP A 3 -30.46 -34.18 9.60
C ASP A 3 -29.91 -32.86 10.16
N SER A 4 -28.63 -32.84 10.52
CA SER A 4 -27.90 -31.63 10.91
C SER A 4 -26.78 -31.43 9.90
N SER A 5 -27.13 -30.84 8.77
CA SER A 5 -26.16 -30.30 7.82
C SER A 5 -25.36 -29.17 8.50
N PRO A 6 -24.02 -29.12 8.35
CA PRO A 6 -23.23 -28.04 8.91
C PRO A 6 -23.57 -26.70 8.26
N PRO A 7 -23.50 -25.58 9.00
CA PRO A 7 -23.82 -24.26 8.45
C PRO A 7 -22.85 -23.92 7.31
N PRO A 8 -23.30 -23.16 6.28
CA PRO A 8 -22.44 -22.77 5.19
C PRO A 8 -21.27 -21.95 5.74
N THR A 9 -20.06 -22.44 5.53
CA THR A 9 -18.81 -21.79 5.85
C THR A 9 -18.83 -20.41 5.20
N SER A 10 -18.82 -19.38 6.04
CA SER A 10 -18.73 -17.99 5.58
C SER A 10 -17.51 -17.85 4.66
N PRO A 11 -17.61 -17.10 3.56
CA PRO A 11 -16.49 -16.95 2.64
C PRO A 11 -15.32 -16.39 3.42
N GLU A 12 -14.26 -17.18 3.40
CA GLU A 12 -12.94 -16.96 3.94
C GLU A 12 -12.56 -15.48 3.85
N GLN A 13 -12.65 -14.76 4.98
CA GLN A 13 -12.11 -13.41 5.08
C GLN A 13 -10.59 -13.54 5.06
N LEU A 14 -10.03 -13.42 3.87
CA LEU A 14 -8.60 -13.37 3.66
C LEU A 14 -7.98 -12.28 4.53
N PRO A 15 -6.75 -12.50 5.01
CA PRO A 15 -6.13 -11.65 6.01
C PRO A 15 -6.13 -10.21 5.49
N THR A 16 -6.88 -9.34 6.18
CA THR A 16 -6.77 -7.89 5.98
C THR A 16 -5.31 -7.55 6.19
N THR A 17 -4.64 -7.01 5.16
CA THR A 17 -3.26 -6.53 5.22
C THR A 17 -3.02 -5.89 6.58
N ARG A 18 -2.14 -6.48 7.39
CA ARG A 18 -1.97 -6.07 8.77
C ARG A 18 -1.63 -4.59 8.81
N LEU A 19 -2.49 -3.78 9.42
CA LEU A 19 -2.34 -2.34 9.42
C LEU A 19 -1.09 -1.95 10.21
N LEU A 20 -0.04 -1.55 9.48
CA LEU A 20 1.17 -1.00 10.06
C LEU A 20 0.89 0.44 10.51
N LYS A 21 0.76 0.66 11.83
CA LYS A 21 0.53 1.98 12.41
C LYS A 21 1.60 2.97 11.90
N GLY A 22 1.15 4.07 11.27
CA GLY A 22 2.03 5.11 10.73
C GLY A 22 2.64 4.80 9.36
N ARG A 23 2.08 3.83 8.61
CA ARG A 23 2.48 3.46 7.25
C ARG A 23 1.24 3.25 6.38
N GLY A 24 1.13 4.02 5.29
CA GLY A 24 0.09 3.83 4.26
C GLY A 24 -1.36 4.06 4.71
N ALA A 25 -2.29 3.70 3.82
CA ALA A 25 -3.72 3.76 4.06
C ALA A 25 -4.18 2.63 4.99
N ALA A 26 -5.00 2.96 5.99
CA ALA A 26 -5.54 1.98 6.93
C ALA A 26 -6.73 1.18 6.38
N SER A 27 -7.22 1.55 5.20
CA SER A 27 -8.42 0.97 4.59
C SER A 27 -8.41 1.26 3.09
N ASN A 28 -8.97 0.34 2.32
CA ASN A 28 -9.25 0.53 0.89
C ASN A 28 -10.72 0.19 0.57
N PRO A 29 -11.67 1.07 0.89
CA PRO A 29 -13.08 0.93 0.50
C PRO A 29 -13.26 0.94 -1.01
N GLU A 30 -14.18 0.11 -1.51
CA GLU A 30 -14.60 0.18 -2.92
C GLU A 30 -15.18 1.55 -3.27
N GLY A 31 -14.90 2.02 -4.48
CA GLY A 31 -15.44 3.26 -5.00
C GLY A 31 -16.94 3.15 -5.28
N ARG A 32 -17.71 4.19 -4.94
CA ARG A 32 -19.17 4.21 -5.15
C ARG A 32 -19.61 3.90 -6.60
N PHE A 33 -18.79 4.26 -7.57
CA PHE A 33 -19.07 4.09 -9.01
C PHE A 33 -18.15 3.08 -9.68
N GLU A 34 -17.51 2.22 -8.89
CA GLU A 34 -16.59 1.22 -9.40
C GLU A 34 -17.37 0.11 -10.13
N SER A 35 -17.02 -0.13 -11.39
CA SER A 35 -17.65 -1.17 -12.22
C SER A 35 -16.99 -2.54 -12.07
N ILE A 36 -15.80 -2.57 -11.47
CA ILE A 36 -14.98 -3.76 -11.25
C ILE A 36 -14.95 -4.04 -9.75
N ARG A 37 -15.09 -5.31 -9.37
CA ARG A 37 -14.91 -5.76 -7.99
C ARG A 37 -13.61 -6.53 -7.86
N HIS A 38 -12.93 -6.30 -6.75
CA HIS A 38 -11.69 -6.98 -6.41
C HIS A 38 -11.98 -7.98 -5.29
N GLN A 39 -11.58 -9.23 -5.50
CA GLN A 39 -11.56 -10.24 -4.46
C GLN A 39 -10.09 -10.50 -4.13
N ALA A 40 -9.75 -10.40 -2.84
CA ALA A 40 -8.45 -10.87 -2.39
C ALA A 40 -8.39 -12.38 -2.65
N GLU A 41 -7.20 -12.91 -2.92
CA GLU A 41 -6.91 -14.34 -2.99
C GLU A 41 -5.51 -14.51 -2.38
N ASP A 42 -5.28 -15.57 -1.59
CA ASP A 42 -3.94 -15.89 -1.10
C ASP A 42 -3.18 -16.67 -2.17
N ASP A 43 -2.19 -16.02 -2.77
CA ASP A 43 -1.30 -16.61 -3.78
C ASP A 43 -0.06 -17.29 -3.16
N GLY A 44 0.02 -17.35 -1.83
CA GLY A 44 1.10 -17.98 -1.06
C GLY A 44 2.32 -17.10 -0.83
N TRP A 45 2.42 -15.92 -1.47
CA TRP A 45 3.56 -15.01 -1.33
C TRP A 45 3.53 -14.20 -0.03
N GLN A 46 2.35 -14.03 0.56
CA GLN A 46 2.13 -13.24 1.77
C GLN A 46 2.85 -13.84 3.00
N SER A 47 2.97 -15.17 3.06
CA SER A 47 3.56 -15.88 4.22
C SER A 47 5.01 -15.50 4.53
N ALA A 48 5.81 -15.17 3.51
CA ALA A 48 7.20 -14.74 3.66
C ALA A 48 7.33 -13.27 4.13
N LEU A 49 6.29 -12.46 3.96
CA LEU A 49 6.27 -11.04 4.32
C LEU A 49 5.61 -10.78 5.69
N LEU A 50 4.90 -11.77 6.23
CA LEU A 50 4.14 -11.70 7.48
C LEU A 50 4.88 -12.32 8.67
N ASP A 51 6.20 -12.42 8.62
CA ASP A 51 7.00 -12.82 9.79
C ASP A 51 6.74 -11.83 10.94
N GLU A 52 5.95 -12.28 11.91
CA GLU A 52 5.45 -11.51 13.04
C GLU A 52 6.58 -10.98 13.92
N ASP A 53 7.73 -11.67 13.91
CA ASP A 53 8.90 -11.34 14.72
C ASP A 53 9.90 -10.44 13.97
N ALA A 54 9.66 -10.13 12.69
CA ALA A 54 10.51 -9.25 11.91
C ALA A 54 10.49 -7.81 12.49
N PRO A 55 11.65 -7.22 12.81
CA PRO A 55 11.70 -5.88 13.35
C PRO A 55 11.20 -4.87 12.31
N ARG A 56 10.29 -3.98 12.72
CA ARG A 56 9.78 -2.92 11.85
C ARG A 56 10.93 -2.05 11.33
N PRO A 57 10.92 -1.66 10.05
CA PRO A 57 11.91 -0.73 9.52
C PRO A 57 11.84 0.58 10.30
N ARG A 58 12.99 1.03 10.81
CA ARG A 58 13.10 2.26 11.59
C ARG A 58 12.90 3.46 10.66
N THR A 59 12.06 4.41 11.08
CA THR A 59 12.02 5.72 10.42
C THR A 59 13.35 6.43 10.63
N GLU A 60 13.99 6.82 9.54
CA GLU A 60 15.15 7.70 9.55
C GLU A 60 14.74 9.08 9.04
N VAL A 61 15.08 10.11 9.80
CA VAL A 61 14.81 11.51 9.42
C VAL A 61 16.14 12.14 9.06
N THR A 62 16.27 12.54 7.81
CA THR A 62 17.47 13.20 7.29
C THR A 62 17.12 14.61 6.85
N GLU A 63 17.85 15.60 7.37
CA GLU A 63 17.74 16.97 6.88
C GLU A 63 18.33 17.07 5.47
N GLU A 64 17.48 17.36 4.49
CA GLU A 64 17.95 17.59 3.13
C GLU A 64 18.29 19.06 2.91
N ARG A 65 19.56 19.32 2.55
CA ARG A 65 20.02 20.63 2.05
C ARG A 65 20.04 20.64 0.53
N ALA A 66 18.87 20.84 -0.07
CA ALA A 66 18.77 20.97 -1.52
C ALA A 66 19.39 22.29 -2.01
N ARG A 67 20.18 22.23 -3.10
CA ARG A 67 20.68 23.44 -3.79
C ARG A 67 19.60 24.15 -4.60
N SER A 68 18.54 23.44 -4.99
CA SER A 68 17.43 23.93 -5.81
C SER A 68 16.17 23.11 -5.52
N VAL A 69 15.03 23.78 -5.44
CA VAL A 69 13.70 23.15 -5.37
C VAL A 69 13.25 22.57 -6.72
N ILE A 70 13.83 23.08 -7.82
CA ILE A 70 13.51 22.64 -9.19
C ILE A 70 14.43 21.47 -9.56
N SER A 71 13.82 20.33 -9.89
CA SER A 71 14.46 19.21 -10.57
C SER A 71 14.31 19.37 -12.08
N ARG A 72 15.33 18.96 -12.85
CA ARG A 72 15.35 19.06 -14.31
C ARG A 72 15.47 17.66 -14.91
N ASN A 73 14.80 17.45 -16.04
CA ASN A 73 14.86 16.20 -16.80
C ASN A 73 15.10 16.52 -18.28
N ASP A 74 15.94 15.72 -18.92
CA ASP A 74 16.35 15.82 -20.33
C ASP A 74 15.90 14.61 -21.18
N SER A 75 15.16 13.68 -20.59
CA SER A 75 14.60 12.54 -21.32
C SER A 75 13.62 13.02 -22.41
N PRO A 76 13.72 12.47 -23.64
CA PRO A 76 12.81 12.79 -24.74
C PRO A 76 11.40 12.21 -24.53
N ASP A 77 11.24 11.27 -23.59
CA ASP A 77 9.98 10.56 -23.32
C ASP A 77 9.08 11.31 -22.33
N ILE A 78 9.60 12.38 -21.72
CA ILE A 78 8.90 13.15 -20.70
C ILE A 78 8.60 14.54 -21.26
N ALA A 79 7.31 14.87 -21.38
CA ALA A 79 6.85 16.13 -21.98
C ALA A 79 7.14 17.39 -21.15
N PHE A 80 7.84 17.27 -20.01
CA PHE A 80 8.24 18.37 -19.16
C PHE A 80 9.74 18.32 -18.85
N SER A 81 10.34 19.51 -18.73
CA SER A 81 11.76 19.66 -18.43
C SER A 81 12.05 20.03 -16.98
N GLN A 82 11.02 20.39 -16.20
CA GLN A 82 11.15 20.89 -14.83
C GLN A 82 10.03 20.35 -13.93
N ALA A 83 10.38 19.97 -12.70
CA ALA A 83 9.45 19.50 -11.69
C ALA A 83 9.85 19.98 -10.29
N ILE A 84 8.90 20.00 -9.36
CA ILE A 84 9.12 20.28 -7.94
C ILE A 84 8.69 19.05 -7.15
N ASN A 85 9.56 18.55 -6.26
CA ASN A 85 9.24 17.48 -5.33
C ASN A 85 9.34 18.01 -3.88
N PRO A 86 8.21 18.39 -3.24
CA PRO A 86 8.21 18.92 -1.88
C PRO A 86 8.53 17.87 -0.80
N TYR A 87 8.58 16.58 -1.15
CA TYR A 87 8.65 15.46 -0.20
C TYR A 87 9.71 14.43 -0.59
N ARG A 88 10.86 14.88 -1.08
CA ARG A 88 11.94 13.96 -1.46
C ARG A 88 12.30 13.04 -0.27
N GLY A 89 12.14 11.73 -0.47
CA GLY A 89 12.45 10.72 0.54
C GLY A 89 11.35 10.43 1.57
N CYS A 90 10.10 10.86 1.35
CA CYS A 90 9.03 10.50 2.28
C CYS A 90 8.70 9.00 2.18
N GLU A 91 8.91 8.26 3.29
CA GLU A 91 8.47 6.87 3.47
C GLU A 91 6.95 6.70 3.34
N HIS A 92 6.22 7.82 3.38
CA HIS A 92 4.78 7.92 3.18
C HIS A 92 4.39 8.30 1.75
N GLY A 93 5.27 8.07 0.76
CA GLY A 93 5.06 8.33 -0.66
C GLY A 93 3.67 7.87 -1.14
N MET A 94 2.73 8.81 -1.06
CA MET A 94 1.33 8.78 -1.48
C MET A 94 0.48 7.59 -1.00
N THR A 95 -0.37 7.86 0.01
CA THR A 95 -1.77 7.40 -0.06
C THR A 95 -2.48 8.33 -1.03
N TYR A 96 -2.39 8.05 -2.34
CA TYR A 96 -3.39 8.60 -3.25
C TYR A 96 -4.61 7.70 -3.10
N TRP A 97 -5.65 8.26 -2.52
CA TRP A 97 -7.00 7.73 -2.64
C TRP A 97 -7.50 7.95 -4.08
#